data_AF-A0A1T4KYV7-F1
#
_entry.id   AF-A0A1T4KYV7-F1
#
_cell.length_a   1.000
_cell.length_b   1.000
_cell.length_c   1.000
_cell.angle_alpha   90.00
_cell.angle_beta   90.00
_cell.angle_gamma   90.00
#
_symmetry.space_group_name_H-M   'P 1'
#
loop_
_entity.id
_entity.type
_entity.pdbx_description
1 polymer ?
#
loop_
_entity_poly.entity_id
_entity_poly.type
_entity_poly.pdbx_seq_one_letter_code
_entity_poly.pdbx_strand_id
1 'polypeptide(L)'
;MKFRFVLGISVSLLLLTACGGTSDGSNLEVPDNMPPACREIDFVEQPDMRELCGVRTVRFKSYRNIAKERYLVNPKDAKIVQANGKTELRIPGNFPIELNGQIVQDIHFDQNTRLKKISNRYEYHEGYKNASHKRKDRIRAFKLTIPTDVGTEYEYCFRIPEKMGNERTRNQAMGNRLEEMSCEDFTFLASQKKK
;
A
#
# COMPACT_ATOMS: atom_id res chain seq x y z
N MET A 1 36.02 -23.40 74.17
CA MET A 1 35.49 -24.19 73.03
C MET A 1 33.97 -24.21 73.07
N LYS A 2 33.33 -23.77 71.99
CA LYS A 2 32.08 -24.26 71.36
C LYS A 2 31.36 -23.10 70.65
N PHE A 3 31.74 -22.89 69.39
CA PHE A 3 30.96 -22.13 68.42
C PHE A 3 29.73 -22.96 68.02
N ARG A 4 28.55 -22.34 67.97
CA ARG A 4 27.38 -22.88 67.28
C ARG A 4 26.96 -21.90 66.18
N PHE A 5 27.36 -22.26 64.96
CA PHE A 5 26.81 -21.76 63.71
C PHE A 5 25.65 -22.68 63.32
N VAL A 6 24.46 -22.14 63.07
CA VAL A 6 23.50 -22.73 62.13
C VAL A 6 22.85 -21.59 61.36
N LEU A 7 23.24 -21.47 60.09
CA LEU A 7 22.60 -20.66 59.06
C LEU A 7 21.18 -21.19 58.82
N GLY A 8 20.17 -20.35 59.00
CA GLY A 8 18.84 -20.55 58.44
C GLY A 8 18.81 -20.03 57.00
N ILE A 9 18.66 -20.95 56.06
CA ILE A 9 18.72 -20.73 54.61
C ILE A 9 17.49 -19.93 54.13
N SER A 10 17.82 -18.85 53.42
CA SER A 10 17.08 -18.03 52.46
C SER A 10 15.76 -18.61 51.91
N VAL A 11 14.67 -17.89 52.22
CA VAL A 11 13.39 -17.93 51.51
C VAL A 11 13.58 -17.26 50.15
N SER A 12 13.73 -18.06 49.09
CA SER A 12 13.66 -17.59 47.70
C SER A 12 12.21 -17.36 47.31
N LEU A 13 11.67 -16.17 47.60
CA LEU A 13 10.47 -15.68 46.93
C LEU A 13 10.84 -15.35 45.49
N LEU A 14 10.56 -16.30 44.59
CA LEU A 14 10.49 -16.09 43.15
C LEU A 14 9.35 -15.09 42.86
N LEU A 15 9.68 -13.81 42.91
CA LEU A 15 8.90 -12.76 42.25
C LEU A 15 8.99 -12.99 40.74
N LEU A 16 8.04 -13.78 40.22
CA LEU A 16 7.69 -13.77 38.81
C LEU A 16 7.05 -12.41 38.50
N THR A 17 7.88 -11.38 38.37
CA THR A 17 7.49 -10.18 37.64
C THR A 17 7.32 -10.61 36.19
N ALA A 18 6.06 -10.82 35.80
CA ALA A 18 5.68 -10.89 34.41
C ALA A 18 6.19 -9.60 33.74
N CYS A 19 7.32 -9.69 33.06
CA CYS A 19 7.72 -8.74 32.04
C CYS A 19 6.67 -8.84 30.92
N GLY A 20 5.55 -8.15 31.10
CA GLY A 20 4.61 -7.80 30.04
C GLY A 20 5.32 -6.84 29.10
N GLY A 21 6.16 -7.40 28.23
CA GLY A 21 6.76 -6.65 27.13
C GLY A 21 5.62 -6.19 26.23
N THR A 22 5.40 -4.88 26.19
CA THR A 22 4.53 -4.23 25.22
C THR A 22 5.10 -4.47 23.82
N SER A 23 4.64 -5.54 23.18
CA SER A 23 4.97 -5.85 21.80
C SER A 23 4.25 -4.85 20.91
N ASP A 24 5.00 -3.92 20.31
CA ASP A 24 4.52 -2.93 19.34
C ASP A 24 3.99 -3.52 18.01
N GLY A 25 3.97 -4.86 17.88
CA GLY A 25 3.49 -5.55 16.67
C GLY A 25 4.50 -5.59 15.53
N SER A 26 5.67 -4.95 15.67
CA SER A 26 6.69 -4.88 14.61
C SER A 26 7.26 -6.24 14.20
N ASN A 27 7.04 -7.27 15.02
CA ASN A 27 7.48 -8.64 14.80
C ASN A 27 6.40 -9.56 14.21
N LEU A 28 5.21 -9.04 13.85
CA LEU A 28 4.11 -9.85 13.28
C LEU A 28 4.23 -9.99 11.75
N GLU A 29 4.06 -11.21 11.23
CA GLU A 29 3.86 -11.55 9.81
C GLU A 29 2.38 -11.64 9.55
N VAL A 30 1.88 -10.77 8.69
CA VAL A 30 0.49 -10.80 8.30
C VAL A 30 0.44 -11.30 6.85
N PRO A 31 -0.08 -12.51 6.58
CA PRO A 31 -0.06 -13.08 5.24
C PRO A 31 -0.97 -12.31 4.27
N ASP A 32 -0.54 -12.19 3.00
CA ASP A 32 -1.28 -11.42 1.98
C ASP A 32 -2.62 -12.08 1.59
N ASN A 33 -2.71 -13.40 1.77
CA ASN A 33 -3.84 -14.22 1.33
C ASN A 33 -4.89 -14.40 2.43
N MET A 34 -5.06 -13.41 3.31
CA MET A 34 -5.96 -13.56 4.46
C MET A 34 -7.43 -13.71 4.06
N PRO A 35 -8.19 -14.55 4.79
CA PRO A 35 -9.64 -14.58 4.72
C PRO A 35 -10.24 -13.18 4.94
N PRO A 36 -11.36 -12.82 4.30
CA PRO A 36 -11.96 -11.49 4.45
C PRO A 36 -12.19 -11.06 5.92
N ALA A 37 -12.59 -12.00 6.78
CA ALA A 37 -12.82 -11.75 8.21
C ALA A 37 -11.55 -11.33 9.00
N CYS A 38 -10.36 -11.64 8.47
CA CYS A 38 -9.08 -11.42 9.15
C CYS A 38 -8.38 -10.12 8.74
N ARG A 39 -8.87 -9.41 7.72
CA ARG A 39 -8.14 -8.28 7.10
C ARG A 39 -8.19 -7.00 7.92
N GLU A 40 -9.15 -6.90 8.85
CA GLU A 40 -9.44 -5.68 9.62
C GLU A 40 -9.12 -5.83 11.11
N ILE A 41 -8.55 -6.96 11.51
CA ILE A 41 -8.22 -7.25 12.91
C ILE A 41 -6.89 -6.59 13.28
N ASP A 42 -6.87 -5.84 14.38
CA ASP A 42 -5.61 -5.46 15.02
C ASP A 42 -5.08 -6.64 15.84
N PHE A 43 -4.12 -7.34 15.25
CA PHE A 43 -3.50 -8.49 15.87
C PHE A 43 -2.67 -8.14 17.10
N VAL A 44 -2.28 -6.87 17.33
CA VAL A 44 -1.59 -6.47 18.56
C VAL A 44 -2.56 -6.52 19.74
N GLU A 45 -3.73 -5.93 19.56
CA GLU A 45 -4.81 -5.90 20.56
C GLU A 45 -5.52 -7.26 20.71
N GLN A 46 -5.58 -8.04 19.62
CA GLN A 46 -6.20 -9.36 19.60
C GLN A 46 -5.18 -10.45 19.24
N PRO A 47 -4.27 -10.81 20.17
CA PRO A 47 -3.24 -11.81 19.92
C PRO A 47 -3.82 -13.19 19.60
N ASP A 48 -5.00 -13.49 20.13
CA ASP A 48 -5.69 -14.78 19.99
C ASP A 48 -6.11 -15.04 18.53
N MET A 49 -6.41 -13.97 17.79
CA MET A 49 -6.80 -14.03 16.39
C MET A 49 -5.61 -14.25 15.45
N ARG A 50 -4.37 -14.12 15.95
CA ARG A 50 -3.15 -14.27 15.14
C ARG A 50 -3.08 -15.64 14.50
N GLU A 51 -3.19 -16.69 15.30
CA GLU A 51 -3.05 -18.07 14.82
C GLU A 51 -4.19 -18.46 13.88
N LEU A 52 -5.42 -18.04 14.19
CA LEU A 52 -6.61 -18.27 13.38
C LEU A 52 -6.52 -17.60 12.00
N CYS A 53 -5.90 -16.42 11.93
CA CYS A 53 -5.71 -15.66 10.70
C CYS A 53 -4.37 -15.95 10.00
N GLY A 54 -3.59 -16.92 10.50
CA GLY A 54 -2.30 -17.31 9.94
C GLY A 54 -1.16 -16.29 10.16
N VAL A 55 -1.35 -15.35 11.09
CA VAL A 55 -0.37 -14.33 11.47
C VAL A 55 0.71 -14.94 12.35
N ARG A 56 1.98 -14.79 11.97
CA ARG A 56 3.13 -15.41 12.66
C ARG A 56 3.99 -14.38 13.37
N THR A 57 4.51 -14.68 14.55
CA THR A 57 5.51 -13.80 15.20
C THR A 57 6.92 -14.22 14.76
N VAL A 58 7.61 -13.39 13.98
CA VAL A 58 8.99 -13.66 13.55
C VAL A 58 9.99 -13.16 14.58
N ARG A 59 11.01 -13.97 14.85
CA ARG A 59 12.07 -13.65 15.82
C ARG A 59 13.24 -12.86 15.21
N PHE A 60 13.35 -12.79 13.88
CA PHE A 60 14.48 -12.16 13.18
C PHE A 60 14.00 -11.21 12.08
N LYS A 61 14.37 -9.92 12.17
CA LYS A 61 14.00 -8.85 11.22
C LYS A 61 14.74 -8.94 9.87
N SER A 62 15.82 -9.73 9.79
CA SER A 62 16.79 -9.71 8.68
C SER A 62 16.32 -10.32 7.36
N TYR A 63 15.20 -11.06 7.33
CA TYR A 63 14.69 -11.68 6.10
C TYR A 63 13.54 -10.92 5.42
N ARG A 64 13.18 -9.72 5.90
CA ARG A 64 11.99 -9.01 5.42
C ARG A 64 12.35 -7.75 4.67
N ASN A 65 12.30 -7.85 3.35
CA ASN A 65 12.00 -6.71 2.51
C ASN A 65 10.50 -6.74 2.18
N ILE A 66 9.64 -6.76 3.21
CA ILE A 66 8.19 -6.69 3.00
C ILE A 66 7.89 -5.25 2.59
N ALA A 67 7.45 -5.11 1.34
CA ALA A 67 7.02 -3.84 0.81
C ALA A 67 5.89 -3.26 1.67
N LYS A 68 6.01 -2.01 2.09
CA LYS A 68 4.93 -1.35 2.82
C LYS A 68 3.92 -0.81 1.82
N GLU A 69 2.63 -1.00 2.07
CA GLU A 69 1.59 -0.68 1.08
C GLU A 69 0.45 0.14 1.69
N ARG A 70 -0.08 1.08 0.90
CA ARG A 70 -1.26 1.89 1.20
C ARG A 70 -2.20 1.86 0.01
N TYR A 71 -3.44 1.45 0.23
CA TYR A 71 -4.42 1.25 -0.85
C TYR A 71 -5.13 2.54 -1.20
N LEU A 72 -5.36 2.76 -2.49
CA LEU A 72 -6.24 3.80 -3.01
C LEU A 72 -7.69 3.29 -3.06
N VAL A 73 -8.65 4.20 -2.94
CA VAL A 73 -10.07 3.87 -3.18
C VAL A 73 -10.32 3.66 -4.67
N ASN A 74 -9.71 4.48 -5.53
CA ASN A 74 -9.86 4.42 -6.99
C ASN A 74 -8.53 4.63 -7.72
N PRO A 75 -8.28 3.99 -8.88
CA PRO A 75 -9.02 2.85 -9.39
C PRO A 75 -8.89 1.65 -8.45
N LYS A 76 -9.82 0.70 -8.54
CA LYS A 76 -9.86 -0.48 -7.67
C LYS A 76 -8.50 -1.21 -7.66
N ASP A 77 -8.07 -1.65 -6.48
CA ASP A 77 -6.82 -2.38 -6.23
C ASP A 77 -5.53 -1.60 -6.55
N ALA A 78 -5.62 -0.30 -6.85
CA ALA A 78 -4.44 0.56 -6.92
C ALA A 78 -3.87 0.82 -5.52
N LYS A 79 -2.55 0.94 -5.45
CA LYS A 79 -1.82 1.12 -4.18
C LYS A 79 -0.53 1.89 -4.38
N ILE A 80 -0.12 2.56 -3.32
CA ILE A 80 1.23 3.14 -3.19
C ILE A 80 2.05 2.14 -2.39
N VAL A 81 3.24 1.84 -2.87
CA VAL A 81 4.13 0.84 -2.29
C VAL A 81 5.49 1.45 -2.02
N GLN A 82 5.99 1.29 -0.80
CA GLN A 82 7.36 1.61 -0.44
C GLN A 82 8.19 0.31 -0.37
N ALA A 83 9.10 0.13 -1.33
CA ALA A 83 9.97 -1.04 -1.43
C ALA A 83 11.33 -0.64 -1.98
N ASN A 84 12.41 -1.28 -1.52
CA ASN A 84 13.77 -1.04 -2.03
C ASN A 84 14.21 0.44 -2.02
N GLY A 85 13.76 1.23 -1.04
CA GLY A 85 14.05 2.66 -0.95
C GLY A 85 13.31 3.55 -1.94
N LYS A 86 12.37 2.98 -2.71
CA LYS A 86 11.53 3.69 -3.68
C LYS A 86 10.07 3.70 -3.24
N THR A 87 9.35 4.71 -3.68
CA THR A 87 7.89 4.81 -3.53
C THR A 87 7.27 4.71 -4.90
N GLU A 88 6.34 3.77 -5.08
CA GLU A 88 5.76 3.45 -6.37
C GLU A 88 4.23 3.51 -6.31
N LEU A 89 3.62 4.16 -7.29
CA LEU A 89 2.21 4.01 -7.59
C LEU A 89 2.03 2.77 -8.47
N ARG A 90 1.31 1.78 -7.95
CA ARG A 90 0.98 0.54 -8.64
C ARG A 90 -0.49 0.52 -9.00
N ILE A 91 -0.78 0.58 -10.29
CA ILE A 91 -2.13 0.48 -10.85
C ILE A 91 -2.27 -0.89 -11.50
N PRO A 92 -3.32 -1.67 -11.19
CA PRO A 92 -3.49 -3.02 -11.75
C PRO A 92 -3.39 -3.06 -13.27
N GLY A 93 -2.62 -4.03 -13.78
CA GLY A 93 -2.43 -4.22 -15.22
C GLY A 93 -1.51 -3.20 -15.90
N ASN A 94 -0.79 -2.38 -15.13
CA ASN A 94 0.20 -1.41 -15.63
C ASN A 94 1.55 -1.60 -14.92
N PHE A 95 2.61 -1.06 -15.53
CA PHE A 95 3.92 -0.99 -14.86
C PHE A 95 3.87 -0.04 -13.65
N PRO A 96 4.64 -0.32 -12.58
CA PRO A 96 4.81 0.61 -11.47
C PRO A 96 5.32 1.97 -11.95
N ILE A 97 4.76 3.03 -11.39
CA ILE A 97 5.17 4.42 -11.62
C ILE A 97 5.91 4.89 -10.39
N GLU A 98 7.14 5.36 -10.54
CA GLU A 98 7.94 5.88 -9.42
C GLU A 98 7.43 7.26 -9.00
N LEU A 99 7.03 7.39 -7.73
CA LEU A 99 6.63 8.67 -7.14
C LEU A 99 7.85 9.37 -6.57
N ASN A 100 8.05 10.61 -6.98
CA ASN A 100 9.17 11.46 -6.56
C ASN A 100 8.65 12.77 -5.95
N GLY A 101 9.54 13.45 -5.20
CA GLY A 101 9.25 14.76 -4.60
C GLY A 101 8.58 14.69 -3.23
N GLN A 102 7.88 15.77 -2.87
CA GLN A 102 7.37 15.99 -1.51
C GLN A 102 6.34 14.94 -1.06
N ILE A 103 5.56 14.38 -1.99
CA ILE A 103 4.59 13.31 -1.69
C ILE A 103 5.20 12.13 -0.95
N VAL A 104 6.49 11.82 -1.20
CA VAL A 104 7.19 10.67 -0.60
C VAL A 104 7.39 10.87 0.91
N GLN A 105 7.50 12.12 1.35
CA GLN A 105 7.66 12.49 2.75
C GLN A 105 6.30 12.65 3.44
N ASP A 106 5.29 13.05 2.68
CA ASP A 106 3.96 13.38 3.17
C ASP A 106 3.05 12.14 3.36
N ILE A 107 3.43 10.98 2.80
CA ILE A 107 2.69 9.71 2.93
C ILE A 107 3.37 8.79 3.94
N HIS A 108 2.62 8.39 4.95
CA HIS A 108 3.07 7.48 6.00
C HIS A 108 2.61 6.04 5.75
N PHE A 109 3.48 5.10 6.15
CA PHE A 109 3.28 3.65 6.01
C PHE A 109 3.40 2.92 7.36
N ASP A 110 3.05 3.62 8.44
CA ASP A 110 3.05 3.05 9.78
C ASP A 110 1.85 2.10 10.00
N GLN A 111 1.83 1.44 11.15
CA GLN A 111 0.80 0.45 11.47
C GLN A 111 -0.61 1.07 11.57
N ASN A 112 -0.71 2.32 12.03
CA ASN A 112 -1.98 3.05 12.18
C ASN A 112 -2.59 3.45 10.83
N THR A 113 -1.73 3.65 9.84
CA THR A 113 -2.09 4.07 8.48
C THR A 113 -2.28 2.88 7.54
N ARG A 114 -1.71 1.71 7.83
CA ARG A 114 -1.79 0.50 6.98
C ARG A 114 -3.23 0.04 6.69
N LEU A 115 -4.13 0.12 7.66
CA LEU A 115 -5.53 -0.33 7.48
C LEU A 115 -6.41 0.74 6.81
N LYS A 116 -5.95 2.00 6.76
CA LYS A 116 -6.71 3.12 6.19
C LYS A 116 -6.42 3.25 4.70
N LYS A 117 -7.47 3.15 3.90
CA LYS A 117 -7.40 3.46 2.46
C LYS A 117 -7.27 4.96 2.26
N ILE A 118 -6.46 5.37 1.28
CA ILE A 118 -6.34 6.76 0.85
C ILE A 118 -7.55 7.07 -0.03
N SER A 119 -8.41 7.97 0.46
CA SER A 119 -9.62 8.42 -0.24
C SER A 119 -9.29 9.41 -1.36
N ASN A 120 -8.63 8.91 -2.39
CA ASN A 120 -8.21 9.70 -3.53
C ASN A 120 -9.40 10.04 -4.46
N ARG A 121 -9.24 11.11 -5.24
CA ARG A 121 -10.14 11.42 -6.36
C ARG A 121 -9.62 10.80 -7.65
N TYR A 122 -10.53 10.40 -8.51
CA TYR A 122 -10.24 9.80 -9.81
C TYR A 122 -11.18 10.38 -10.86
N GLU A 123 -10.62 11.01 -11.88
CA GLU A 123 -11.36 11.59 -12.99
C GLU A 123 -10.96 10.86 -14.27
N TYR A 124 -11.94 10.34 -15.00
CA TYR A 124 -11.71 9.61 -16.24
C TYR A 124 -12.26 10.40 -17.43
N HIS A 125 -11.48 10.47 -18.51
CA HIS A 125 -11.92 11.06 -19.76
C HIS A 125 -11.65 10.12 -20.94
N GLU A 126 -12.67 9.94 -21.77
CA GLU A 126 -12.58 9.27 -23.07
C GLU A 126 -13.09 10.22 -24.15
N GLY A 127 -12.27 10.49 -25.16
CA GLY A 127 -12.56 11.37 -26.29
C GLY A 127 -12.00 10.83 -27.59
N TYR A 128 -12.13 11.60 -28.67
CA TYR A 128 -11.54 11.25 -29.97
C TYR A 128 -10.72 12.41 -30.51
N LYS A 129 -9.67 12.12 -31.27
CA LYS A 129 -8.95 13.13 -32.05
C LYS A 129 -9.88 13.65 -33.17
N ASN A 130 -10.06 14.97 -33.20
CA ASN A 130 -10.86 15.67 -34.21
C ASN A 130 -12.31 15.16 -34.26
N ALA A 131 -13.00 15.31 -35.40
CA ALA A 131 -14.35 14.80 -35.63
C ALA A 131 -14.40 13.29 -35.96
N SER A 132 -13.32 12.54 -35.73
CA SER A 132 -13.30 11.10 -36.01
C SER A 132 -13.99 10.34 -34.88
N HIS A 133 -14.87 9.40 -35.21
CA HIS A 133 -15.43 8.45 -34.24
C HIS A 133 -14.78 7.06 -34.35
N LYS A 134 -13.61 6.97 -35.00
CA LYS A 134 -12.91 5.69 -35.19
C LYS A 134 -12.17 5.32 -33.91
N ARG A 135 -12.18 4.01 -33.59
CA ARG A 135 -11.51 3.45 -32.41
C ARG A 135 -10.05 3.89 -32.29
N LYS A 136 -9.29 3.85 -33.40
CA LYS A 136 -7.88 4.25 -33.48
C LYS A 136 -7.58 5.71 -33.12
N ASP A 137 -8.60 6.57 -33.20
CA ASP A 137 -8.48 8.00 -32.90
C ASP A 137 -8.93 8.30 -31.46
N ARG A 138 -9.32 7.27 -30.71
CA ARG A 138 -9.77 7.41 -29.33
C ARG A 138 -8.61 7.76 -28.40
N ILE A 139 -8.81 8.80 -27.61
CA ILE A 139 -7.93 9.17 -26.51
C ILE A 139 -8.62 8.78 -25.20
N ARG A 140 -7.90 8.08 -24.34
CA ARG A 140 -8.35 7.76 -22.97
C ARG A 140 -7.30 8.29 -22.01
N ALA A 141 -7.72 9.05 -21.02
CA ALA A 141 -6.86 9.60 -20.00
C ALA A 141 -7.57 9.61 -18.65
N PHE A 142 -6.80 9.68 -17.57
CA PHE A 142 -7.33 9.88 -16.24
C PHE A 142 -6.42 10.76 -15.40
N LYS A 143 -7.04 11.45 -14.44
CA LYS A 143 -6.37 12.20 -13.39
C LYS A 143 -6.62 11.50 -12.06
N LEU A 144 -5.57 11.42 -11.25
CA LEU A 144 -5.57 10.87 -9.91
C LEU A 144 -5.13 11.96 -8.94
N THR A 145 -6.01 12.35 -8.02
CA THR A 145 -5.65 13.29 -6.94
C THR A 145 -5.48 12.51 -5.65
N ILE A 146 -4.25 12.45 -5.15
CA ILE A 146 -3.87 11.67 -3.98
C ILE A 146 -3.70 12.65 -2.79
N PRO A 147 -4.60 12.61 -1.78
CA PRO A 147 -4.37 13.31 -0.53
C PRO A 147 -3.31 12.59 0.30
N THR A 148 -2.50 13.35 1.02
CA THR A 148 -1.47 12.84 1.93
C THR A 148 -1.88 12.90 3.39
N ASP A 149 -1.10 12.28 4.27
CA ASP A 149 -1.40 12.23 5.70
C ASP A 149 -1.27 13.61 6.37
N VAL A 150 -0.56 14.55 5.74
CA VAL A 150 -0.43 15.95 6.18
C VAL A 150 -1.49 16.88 5.57
N GLY A 151 -2.37 16.37 4.71
CA GLY A 151 -3.48 17.12 4.10
C GLY A 151 -3.17 17.79 2.76
N THR A 152 -1.95 17.64 2.24
CA THR A 152 -1.60 18.11 0.88
C THR A 152 -2.23 17.19 -0.17
N GLU A 153 -2.67 17.74 -1.30
CA GLU A 153 -3.15 16.95 -2.44
C GLU A 153 -2.16 17.02 -3.60
N TYR A 154 -1.87 15.87 -4.21
CA TYR A 154 -1.00 15.78 -5.39
C TYR A 154 -1.78 15.21 -6.57
N GLU A 155 -1.61 15.82 -7.74
CA GLU A 155 -2.28 15.39 -8.96
C GLU A 155 -1.32 14.66 -9.89
N TYR A 156 -1.78 13.53 -10.41
CA TYR A 156 -1.07 12.73 -11.41
C TYR A 156 -1.98 12.46 -12.59
N CYS A 157 -1.51 12.76 -13.79
CA CYS A 157 -2.30 12.62 -15.00
C CYS A 157 -1.65 11.65 -15.96
N PHE A 158 -2.45 10.74 -16.49
CA PHE A 158 -1.99 9.64 -17.33
C PHE A 158 -2.86 9.47 -18.56
N ARG A 159 -2.21 9.18 -19.68
CA ARG A 159 -2.84 8.68 -20.88
C ARG A 159 -2.77 7.15 -20.91
N ILE A 160 -3.90 6.53 -21.25
CA ILE A 160 -4.02 5.09 -21.42
C ILE A 160 -3.75 4.75 -22.89
N PRO A 161 -2.63 4.10 -23.23
CA PRO A 161 -2.34 3.76 -24.62
C PRO A 161 -3.38 2.79 -25.19
N GLU A 162 -3.45 2.72 -26.51
CA GLU A 162 -4.19 1.65 -27.16
C GLU A 162 -3.48 0.32 -26.93
N LYS A 163 -4.26 -0.74 -26.66
CA LYS A 163 -3.70 -2.08 -26.54
C LYS A 163 -3.25 -2.54 -27.92
N MET A 164 -1.94 -2.66 -28.13
CA MET A 164 -1.38 -3.21 -29.37
C MET A 164 -1.21 -4.74 -29.23
N GLY A 165 -1.78 -5.54 -30.13
CA GLY A 165 -1.57 -7.01 -30.19
C GLY A 165 -2.82 -7.86 -30.49
N ASN A 166 -2.62 -9.14 -30.85
CA ASN A 166 -3.68 -10.13 -31.06
C ASN A 166 -4.24 -10.67 -29.74
N GLU A 167 -5.49 -11.15 -29.71
CA GLU A 167 -6.13 -11.66 -28.48
C GLU A 167 -5.33 -12.74 -27.75
N ARG A 168 -4.57 -13.58 -28.48
CA ARG A 168 -3.70 -14.61 -27.90
C ARG A 168 -2.47 -14.08 -27.15
N THR A 169 -1.90 -12.95 -27.57
CA THR A 169 -0.73 -12.33 -26.90
C THR A 169 -1.13 -11.23 -25.92
N ARG A 170 -2.44 -10.92 -25.84
CA ARG A 170 -3.05 -9.83 -25.08
C ARG A 170 -2.90 -9.93 -23.55
N ASN A 171 -2.69 -11.14 -23.03
CA ASN A 171 -2.47 -11.39 -21.60
C ASN A 171 -1.00 -11.73 -21.26
N GLN A 172 -0.16 -12.00 -22.27
CA GLN A 172 1.24 -12.38 -22.10
C GLN A 172 2.21 -11.20 -22.26
N ALA A 173 1.81 -10.12 -22.92
CA ALA A 173 2.54 -8.87 -22.90
C ALA A 173 2.34 -8.19 -21.53
N MET A 174 3.43 -8.04 -20.80
CA MET A 174 3.55 -7.31 -19.54
C MET A 174 2.78 -5.99 -19.55
N GLY A 175 2.33 -5.54 -18.36
CA GLY A 175 1.33 -4.48 -18.15
C GLY A 175 1.44 -3.27 -19.07
N ASN A 176 0.31 -2.60 -19.34
CA ASN A 176 0.33 -1.41 -20.21
C ASN A 176 1.21 -0.33 -19.54
N ARG A 177 2.13 0.27 -20.29
CA ARG A 177 2.86 1.44 -19.80
C ARG A 177 1.90 2.62 -19.87
N LEU A 178 1.47 3.12 -18.72
CA LEU A 178 0.78 4.40 -18.68
C LEU A 178 1.74 5.48 -19.16
N GLU A 179 1.24 6.38 -19.99
CA GLU A 179 2.01 7.53 -20.46
C GLU A 179 1.70 8.69 -19.53
N GLU A 180 2.70 9.15 -18.77
CA GLU A 180 2.59 10.36 -17.97
C GLU A 180 2.30 11.56 -18.88
N MET A 181 1.39 12.42 -18.43
CA MET A 181 1.05 13.67 -19.11
C MET A 181 0.84 14.77 -18.08
N SER A 182 0.90 16.03 -18.52
CA SER A 182 0.59 17.14 -17.62
C SER A 182 -0.90 17.16 -17.26
N CYS A 183 -1.23 17.64 -16.06
CA CYS A 183 -2.62 17.81 -15.66
C CYS A 183 -3.31 18.99 -16.35
N GLU A 184 -2.53 19.92 -16.89
CA GLU A 184 -3.03 20.96 -17.80
C GLU A 184 -3.53 20.35 -19.12
N ASP A 185 -2.73 19.46 -19.73
CA ASP A 185 -3.14 18.74 -20.95
C ASP A 185 -4.39 17.88 -20.69
N PHE A 186 -4.47 17.22 -19.53
CA PHE A 186 -5.66 16.46 -19.14
C PHE A 186 -6.89 17.38 -19.06
N THR A 187 -6.75 18.53 -18.41
CA THR A 187 -7.82 19.51 -18.27
C THR A 187 -8.27 20.03 -19.62
N PHE A 188 -7.32 20.32 -20.52
CA PHE A 188 -7.61 20.72 -21.90
C PHE A 188 -8.40 19.64 -22.64
N LEU A 189 -7.97 18.39 -22.59
CA LEU A 189 -8.69 17.25 -23.18
C LEU A 189 -10.11 17.11 -22.59
N ALA A 190 -10.24 17.19 -21.26
CA ALA A 190 -11.51 17.08 -20.57
C ALA A 190 -12.48 18.22 -20.95
N SER A 191 -11.96 19.42 -21.23
CA SER A 191 -12.74 20.60 -21.60
C SER A 191 -13.29 20.57 -23.03
N GLN A 192 -12.67 19.79 -23.93
CA GLN A 192 -13.06 19.73 -25.34
C GLN A 192 -14.44 19.10 -25.59
N LYS A 193 -15.08 18.50 -24.56
CA LYS A 193 -16.41 17.87 -24.64
C LYS A 193 -17.53 18.71 -24.02
N LYS A 194 -17.71 19.94 -24.50
CA LYS A 194 -18.99 20.66 -24.40
C LYS A 194 -19.46 21.14 -25.78
N LYS A 195 -19.73 20.22 -26.70
CA LYS A 195 -20.61 20.43 -27.85
C LYS A 195 -21.36 19.15 -28.16
#